data_AF-A0A6A4KPY7-F1
#
_entry.id   AF-A0A6A4KPY7-F1
#
_cell.length_a   1.000
_cell.length_b   1.000
_cell.length_c   1.000
_cell.angle_alpha   90.00
_cell.angle_beta   90.00
_cell.angle_gamma   90.00
#
_symmetry.space_group_name_H-M   'P 1'
#
loop_
_entity.id
_entity.type
_entity.pdbx_description
1 polymer ?
#
loop_
_entity_poly.entity_id
_entity_poly.type
_entity_poly.pdbx_seq_one_letter_code
_entity_poly.pdbx_strand_id
1 'polypeptide(L)'
;MADKYGPIFTLRFGMHRAVVVSNSKIAKECFTTYGKALLSRPKLLASYHLGYNYAMSGFAPDGGTYWRELRKIVSINLLGSRGHEKAMKEAFKEMDSLISEFLEEHRRRREPGGGYKGDQDFMDAMLSTLQGRDFADFDAETISKATCLISTPDNVLVDMTESAGLINKKATPLEVLVAPRLAPTLYE
;
A
#
# COMPACT_ATOMS: atom_id res chain seq x y z
N MET A 1 29.53 -5.01 14.75
CA MET A 1 29.34 -6.36 15.37
C MET A 1 29.91 -7.44 14.47
N ALA A 2 29.45 -7.53 13.21
CA ALA A 2 30.02 -8.46 12.22
C ALA A 2 31.55 -8.32 12.07
N ASP A 3 32.08 -7.10 12.08
CA ASP A 3 33.53 -6.86 11.95
C ASP A 3 34.35 -7.40 13.13
N LYS A 4 33.71 -7.54 14.31
CA LYS A 4 34.37 -7.98 15.55
C LYS A 4 34.21 -9.48 15.80
N TYR A 5 33.05 -10.05 15.46
CA TYR A 5 32.68 -11.43 15.78
C TYR A 5 32.63 -12.35 14.57
N GLY A 6 32.86 -11.83 13.37
CA GLY A 6 32.86 -12.57 12.12
C GLY A 6 31.48 -12.62 11.43
N PRO A 7 31.39 -13.33 10.29
CA PRO A 7 30.22 -13.35 9.41
C PRO A 7 29.02 -14.16 9.94
N ILE A 8 29.23 -14.99 10.97
CA ILE A 8 28.18 -15.70 11.69
C ILE A 8 28.48 -15.56 13.18
N PHE A 9 27.51 -15.05 13.94
CA PHE A 9 27.62 -14.95 15.39
C PHE A 9 26.27 -15.17 16.07
N THR A 10 26.30 -15.44 17.37
CA THR A 10 25.10 -15.71 18.15
C THR A 10 24.82 -14.57 19.12
N LEU A 11 23.56 -14.13 19.17
CA LEU A 11 23.03 -13.20 20.15
C LEU A 11 22.05 -13.92 21.08
N ARG A 12 21.98 -13.47 22.33
CA ARG A 12 21.01 -13.97 23.31
C ARG A 12 20.06 -12.85 23.71
N PHE A 13 18.79 -12.98 23.31
CA PHE A 13 17.69 -12.10 23.67
C PHE A 13 16.94 -12.73 24.84
N GLY A 14 17.39 -12.44 26.07
CA GLY A 14 16.83 -13.06 27.28
C GLY A 14 16.93 -14.58 27.24
N MET A 15 15.78 -15.25 27.16
CA MET A 15 15.68 -16.72 27.08
C MET A 15 15.87 -17.27 25.66
N HIS A 16 15.81 -16.42 24.62
CA HIS A 16 15.90 -16.84 23.23
C HIS A 16 17.31 -16.60 22.66
N ARG A 17 17.80 -17.59 21.91
CA ARG A 17 19.07 -17.50 21.20
C ARG A 17 18.78 -17.24 19.72
N ALA A 18 19.46 -16.26 19.14
CA ALA A 18 19.37 -15.92 17.73
C ALA A 18 20.75 -16.05 17.08
N VAL A 19 20.80 -16.72 15.93
CA VAL A 19 22.01 -16.75 15.09
C VAL A 19 21.86 -15.64 14.05
N VAL A 20 22.86 -14.78 13.96
CA VAL A 20 22.93 -13.69 12.99
C VAL A 20 23.92 -14.09 11.90
N VAL A 21 23.46 -14.03 10.64
CA VAL A 21 24.28 -14.24 9.45
C VAL A 21 24.44 -12.90 8.75
N SER A 22 25.68 -12.41 8.70
CA SER A 22 26.02 -11.10 8.13
C SER A 22 26.91 -11.20 6.89
N ASN A 23 26.74 -12.28 6.12
CA ASN A 23 27.48 -12.51 4.87
C ASN A 23 26.52 -13.00 3.77
N SER A 24 26.60 -12.38 2.59
CA SER A 24 25.67 -12.67 1.48
C SER A 24 25.83 -14.08 0.90
N LYS A 25 27.04 -14.64 0.87
CA LYS A 25 27.29 -16.00 0.39
C LYS A 25 26.64 -17.03 1.32
N ILE A 26 26.82 -16.84 2.63
CA ILE A 26 26.24 -17.70 3.66
C ILE A 26 24.71 -17.54 3.69
N ALA A 27 24.20 -16.31 3.60
CA ALA A 27 22.75 -16.08 3.52
C ALA A 27 22.13 -16.77 2.30
N LYS A 28 22.80 -16.73 1.13
CA LYS A 28 22.37 -17.47 -0.06
C LYS A 28 22.27 -18.96 0.23
N GLU A 29 23.30 -19.56 0.83
CA GLU A 29 23.30 -20.98 1.21
C GLU A 29 22.18 -21.31 2.23
N CYS A 30 21.89 -20.41 3.17
CA CYS A 30 20.77 -20.55 4.10
C CYS A 30 19.42 -20.63 3.36
N PHE A 31 19.22 -19.85 2.30
CA PHE A 31 17.97 -19.84 1.54
C PHE A 31 17.91 -20.90 0.42
N THR A 32 19.03 -21.37 -0.10
CA THR A 32 19.10 -22.40 -1.14
C THR A 32 19.31 -23.80 -0.57
N THR A 33 20.52 -24.07 -0.06
CA THR A 33 20.99 -25.39 0.35
C THR A 33 20.31 -25.85 1.64
N TYR A 34 20.22 -24.95 2.60
CA TYR A 34 19.63 -25.22 3.92
C TYR A 34 18.22 -24.66 4.07
N GLY A 35 17.61 -24.19 2.97
CA GLY A 35 16.31 -23.50 2.98
C GLY A 35 15.27 -24.27 3.77
N LYS A 36 15.11 -25.59 3.51
CA LYS A 36 14.14 -26.46 4.17
C LYS A 36 14.33 -26.56 5.70
N ALA A 37 15.58 -26.59 6.16
CA ALA A 37 15.89 -26.67 7.59
C ALA A 37 15.57 -25.35 8.33
N LEU A 38 15.63 -24.22 7.62
CA LEU A 38 15.38 -22.87 8.14
C LEU A 38 13.96 -22.35 7.79
N LEU A 39 13.08 -23.22 7.28
CA LEU A 39 11.70 -22.85 6.96
C LEU A 39 10.84 -22.64 8.21
N SER A 40 11.22 -23.24 9.34
CA SER A 40 10.46 -23.07 10.60
C SER A 40 10.50 -21.61 11.06
N ARG A 41 9.40 -21.17 11.66
CA ARG A 41 9.26 -19.83 12.23
C ARG A 41 9.03 -19.93 13.73
N PRO A 42 9.69 -19.10 14.56
CA PRO A 42 9.42 -19.07 15.98
C PRO A 42 7.95 -18.76 16.28
N LYS A 43 7.34 -19.54 17.15
CA LYS A 43 5.97 -19.28 17.64
C LYS A 43 6.00 -18.13 18.64
N LEU A 44 5.88 -16.91 18.13
CA LEU A 44 5.77 -15.70 18.95
C LEU A 44 4.30 -15.42 19.28
N LEU A 45 4.01 -14.83 20.45
CA LEU A 45 2.66 -14.37 20.81
C LEU A 45 2.17 -13.26 19.86
N ALA A 46 3.06 -12.37 19.42
CA ALA A 46 2.75 -11.37 18.41
C ALA A 46 2.24 -12.01 17.12
N SER A 47 2.89 -13.09 16.66
CA SER A 47 2.48 -13.86 15.48
C SER A 47 1.13 -14.58 15.68
N TYR A 48 0.77 -14.95 16.91
CA TYR A 48 -0.53 -15.53 17.23
C TYR A 48 -1.64 -14.48 17.10
N HIS A 49 -1.47 -13.30 17.70
CA HIS A 49 -2.49 -12.25 17.70
C HIS A 49 -2.59 -11.51 16.35
N LEU A 50 -1.47 -11.04 15.80
CA LEU A 50 -1.43 -10.31 14.52
C LEU A 50 -1.65 -11.25 13.32
N GLY A 51 -1.20 -12.49 13.45
CA GLY A 51 -1.29 -13.48 12.39
C GLY A 51 -2.57 -14.29 12.38
N TYR A 52 -3.61 -13.88 13.12
CA TYR A 52 -4.89 -14.60 13.25
C TYR A 52 -4.69 -16.08 13.56
N ASN A 53 -4.08 -16.39 14.71
CA ASN A 53 -3.70 -17.74 15.10
C ASN A 53 -2.82 -18.43 14.02
N TYR A 54 -1.81 -17.71 13.53
CA TYR A 54 -0.87 -18.16 12.49
C TYR A 54 -1.47 -18.47 11.11
N ALA A 55 -2.70 -18.05 10.81
CA ALA A 55 -3.30 -18.15 9.49
C ALA A 55 -2.64 -17.21 8.46
N MET A 56 -2.01 -16.12 8.90
CA MET A 56 -1.28 -15.22 8.02
C MET A 56 -0.03 -15.90 7.45
N SER A 57 0.13 -15.87 6.11
CA SER A 57 1.20 -16.59 5.39
C SER A 57 2.63 -16.24 5.85
N GLY A 58 2.86 -14.99 6.27
CA GLY A 58 4.16 -14.54 6.80
C GLY A 58 4.53 -15.13 8.17
N PHE A 59 3.55 -15.58 8.94
CA PHE A 59 3.69 -16.02 10.32
C PHE A 59 3.35 -17.51 10.55
N ALA A 60 3.04 -18.26 9.48
CA ALA A 60 2.81 -19.69 9.57
C ALA A 60 4.05 -20.40 10.19
N PRO A 61 3.89 -21.20 11.27
CA PRO A 61 5.02 -21.69 12.07
C PRO A 61 5.84 -22.75 11.33
N ASP A 62 5.19 -23.48 10.44
CA ASP A 62 5.75 -24.55 9.64
C ASP A 62 5.62 -24.27 8.14
N GLY A 63 6.63 -24.69 7.38
CA GLY A 63 6.54 -24.80 5.92
C GLY A 63 5.66 -25.98 5.48
N GLY A 64 4.57 -26.24 6.20
CA GLY A 64 3.68 -27.39 6.05
C GLY A 64 2.87 -27.36 4.76
N THR A 65 1.91 -28.29 4.63
CA THR A 65 0.98 -28.33 3.49
C THR A 65 0.18 -27.04 3.37
N TYR A 66 -0.37 -26.55 4.49
CA TYR A 66 -1.08 -25.26 4.57
C TYR A 66 -0.23 -24.10 4.02
N TRP A 67 1.01 -24.01 4.53
CA TRP A 67 2.15 -23.29 3.98
C TRP A 67 2.14 -23.13 2.46
N ARG A 68 2.34 -24.29 1.84
CA ARG A 68 2.63 -24.43 0.41
C ARG A 68 1.42 -24.07 -0.44
N GLU A 69 0.23 -24.48 -0.02
CA GLU A 69 -1.01 -24.14 -0.74
C GLU A 69 -1.29 -22.63 -0.68
N LEU A 70 -1.15 -22.00 0.50
CA LEU A 70 -1.29 -20.55 0.61
C LEU A 70 -0.27 -19.81 -0.26
N ARG A 71 1.00 -20.22 -0.23
CA ARG A 71 2.02 -19.63 -1.09
C ARG A 71 1.65 -19.77 -2.57
N LYS A 72 1.17 -20.93 -3.00
CA LYS A 72 0.75 -21.16 -4.39
C LYS A 72 -0.38 -20.23 -4.80
N ILE A 73 -1.41 -20.08 -3.94
CA ILE A 73 -2.53 -19.16 -4.18
C ILE A 73 -2.04 -17.72 -4.29
N VAL A 74 -1.23 -17.25 -3.33
CA VAL A 74 -0.72 -15.88 -3.32
C VAL A 74 0.17 -15.61 -4.53
N SER A 75 1.11 -16.51 -4.84
CA SER A 75 2.05 -16.34 -5.95
C SER A 75 1.38 -16.35 -7.32
N ILE A 76 0.31 -17.13 -7.52
CA ILE A 76 -0.37 -17.23 -8.82
C ILE A 76 -1.45 -16.16 -8.96
N ASN A 77 -2.30 -16.01 -7.95
CA ASN A 77 -3.54 -15.23 -8.05
C ASN A 77 -3.40 -13.80 -7.55
N LEU A 78 -2.43 -13.50 -6.68
CA LEU A 78 -2.25 -12.16 -6.11
C LEU A 78 -1.03 -11.46 -6.71
N LEU A 79 0.13 -12.11 -6.62
CA LEU A 79 1.42 -11.57 -7.06
C LEU A 79 1.80 -12.00 -8.49
N GLY A 80 1.05 -12.94 -9.07
CA GLY A 80 1.24 -13.33 -10.46
C GLY A 80 0.78 -12.23 -11.40
N SER A 81 1.33 -12.17 -12.61
CA SER A 81 1.05 -11.11 -13.59
C SER A 81 -0.45 -10.89 -13.81
N ARG A 82 -1.23 -11.98 -13.89
CA ARG A 82 -2.70 -11.93 -14.04
C ARG A 82 -3.41 -11.38 -12.80
N GLY A 83 -2.93 -11.74 -11.61
CA GLY A 83 -3.45 -11.24 -10.34
C GLY A 83 -3.21 -9.75 -10.18
N HIS A 84 -1.99 -9.32 -10.48
CA HIS A 84 -1.59 -7.93 -10.46
C HIS A 84 -2.38 -7.09 -11.47
N GLU A 85 -2.51 -7.57 -12.71
CA GLU A 85 -3.31 -6.91 -13.74
C GLU A 85 -4.79 -6.78 -13.33
N LYS A 86 -5.37 -7.85 -12.75
CA LYS A 86 -6.75 -7.82 -12.25
C LYS A 86 -6.91 -6.79 -11.13
N ALA A 87 -6.03 -6.79 -10.14
CA ALA A 87 -6.07 -5.84 -9.03
C ALA A 87 -5.88 -4.40 -9.51
N MET A 88 -4.99 -4.17 -10.48
CA MET A 88 -4.78 -2.85 -11.09
C MET A 88 -6.04 -2.38 -11.84
N LYS A 89 -6.70 -3.28 -12.59
CA LYS A 89 -7.97 -2.98 -13.26
C LYS A 89 -9.10 -2.68 -12.28
N GLU A 90 -9.18 -3.39 -11.16
CA GLU A 90 -10.16 -3.13 -10.10
C GLU A 90 -9.90 -1.77 -9.42
N ALA A 91 -8.64 -1.49 -9.06
CA ALA A 91 -8.25 -0.19 -8.49
C ALA A 91 -8.53 0.96 -9.47
N PHE A 92 -8.26 0.79 -10.76
CA PHE A 92 -8.56 1.80 -11.77
C PHE A 92 -10.07 2.04 -11.91
N LYS A 93 -10.90 0.99 -11.84
CA LYS A 93 -12.37 1.13 -11.84
C LYS A 93 -12.87 1.88 -10.62
N GLU A 94 -12.33 1.59 -9.43
CA GLU A 94 -12.70 2.31 -8.20
C GLU A 94 -12.31 3.80 -8.32
N MET A 95 -11.11 4.10 -8.80
CA MET A 95 -10.67 5.47 -9.04
C MET A 95 -11.52 6.19 -10.08
N ASP A 96 -11.81 5.55 -11.21
CA ASP A 96 -12.66 6.12 -12.27
C ASP A 96 -14.07 6.42 -11.76
N SER A 97 -14.63 5.54 -10.93
CA SER A 97 -15.93 5.75 -10.26
C SER A 97 -15.89 6.97 -9.34
N LEU A 98 -14.85 7.08 -8.49
CA LEU A 98 -14.70 8.21 -7.56
C LEU A 98 -14.54 9.54 -8.30
N ILE A 99 -13.73 9.58 -9.37
CA ILE A 99 -13.53 10.79 -10.17
C ILE A 99 -14.81 11.17 -10.90
N SER A 100 -15.55 10.19 -11.42
CA SER A 100 -16.85 10.43 -12.08
C SER A 100 -17.86 11.04 -11.10
N GLU A 101 -17.98 10.48 -9.90
CA GLU A 101 -18.87 11.01 -8.85
C GLU A 101 -18.46 12.43 -8.43
N PHE A 102 -17.15 12.68 -8.30
CA PHE A 102 -16.60 13.99 -7.95
C PHE A 102 -16.85 15.05 -9.03
N LEU A 103 -16.75 14.67 -10.32
CA LEU A 103 -17.06 15.53 -11.46
C LEU A 103 -18.55 15.89 -11.52
N GLU A 104 -19.43 14.91 -11.33
CA GLU A 104 -20.88 15.13 -11.33
C GLU A 104 -21.33 16.04 -10.20
N GLU A 105 -20.76 15.88 -9.00
CA GLU A 105 -21.04 16.79 -7.89
C GLU A 105 -20.60 18.23 -8.21
N HIS A 106 -19.45 18.45 -8.85
CA HIS A 106 -19.02 19.79 -9.27
C HIS A 106 -19.88 20.36 -10.41
N ARG A 107 -20.32 19.54 -11.37
CA ARG A 107 -21.29 19.95 -12.41
C ARG A 107 -22.61 20.41 -11.78
N ARG A 108 -23.14 19.63 -10.83
CA ARG A 108 -24.39 19.95 -10.12
C ARG A 108 -24.29 21.24 -9.29
N ARG A 109 -23.14 21.49 -8.66
CA ARG A 109 -22.90 22.76 -7.92
C ARG A 109 -22.92 24.00 -8.82
N ARG A 110 -22.56 23.85 -10.10
CA ARG A 110 -22.46 24.95 -11.07
C ARG A 110 -23.79 25.34 -11.71
N GLU A 111 -24.83 24.51 -11.60
CA GLU A 111 -26.12 24.83 -12.22
C GLU A 111 -26.76 26.09 -11.59
N PRO A 112 -27.45 26.94 -12.38
CA PRO A 112 -28.07 28.15 -11.88
C PRO A 112 -29.19 27.81 -10.91
N GLY A 113 -28.90 27.93 -9.61
CA GLY A 113 -29.76 27.48 -8.50
C GLY A 113 -29.00 26.75 -7.39
N GLY A 114 -27.77 26.30 -7.65
CA GLY A 114 -26.93 25.51 -6.73
C GLY A 114 -26.40 26.24 -5.49
N GLY A 115 -26.57 27.57 -5.40
CA GLY A 115 -26.36 28.35 -4.16
C GLY A 115 -24.96 28.29 -3.51
N TYR A 116 -23.98 27.66 -4.14
CA TYR A 116 -22.66 27.45 -3.53
C TYR A 116 -21.79 28.71 -3.66
N LYS A 117 -21.52 29.36 -2.53
CA LYS A 117 -20.59 30.51 -2.38
C LYS A 117 -19.23 30.09 -1.80
N GLY A 118 -18.79 28.86 -2.07
CA GLY A 118 -17.45 28.42 -1.68
C GLY A 118 -16.39 28.92 -2.67
N ASP A 119 -15.12 28.82 -2.27
CA ASP A 119 -13.99 29.11 -3.16
C ASP A 119 -14.00 28.15 -4.35
N GLN A 120 -13.74 28.68 -5.55
CA GLN A 120 -13.56 27.87 -6.75
C GLN A 120 -12.30 27.03 -6.60
N ASP A 121 -12.44 25.72 -6.78
CA ASP A 121 -11.30 24.82 -6.72
C ASP A 121 -10.74 24.50 -8.11
N PHE A 122 -9.75 23.62 -8.15
CA PHE A 122 -9.11 23.18 -9.39
C PHE A 122 -10.10 22.52 -10.36
N MET A 123 -11.10 21.79 -9.86
CA MET A 123 -12.11 21.14 -10.70
C MET A 123 -13.01 22.17 -11.35
N ASP A 124 -13.35 23.22 -10.62
CA ASP A 124 -14.07 24.36 -11.17
C ASP A 124 -13.27 25.01 -12.31
N ALA A 125 -12.01 25.34 -12.08
CA ALA A 125 -11.15 25.93 -13.12
C ALA A 125 -11.04 25.01 -14.36
N MET A 126 -10.91 23.69 -14.15
CA MET A 126 -10.84 22.71 -15.23
C MET A 126 -12.15 22.63 -16.03
N LEU A 127 -13.29 22.48 -15.35
CA LEU A 127 -14.61 22.42 -16.02
C LEU A 127 -14.91 23.71 -16.78
N SER A 128 -14.49 24.88 -16.28
CA SER A 128 -14.66 26.17 -16.97
C SER A 128 -13.74 26.33 -18.18
N THR A 129 -12.51 25.83 -18.11
CA THR A 129 -11.57 25.91 -19.25
C THR A 129 -11.98 24.97 -20.38
N LEU A 130 -12.55 23.81 -20.07
CA LEU A 130 -13.02 22.83 -21.06
C LEU A 130 -14.41 23.14 -21.63
N GLN A 131 -15.18 24.04 -21.01
CA GLN A 131 -16.53 24.39 -21.45
C GLN A 131 -16.55 24.97 -22.87
N GLY A 132 -17.32 24.34 -23.77
CA GLY A 132 -17.53 24.81 -25.14
C GLY A 132 -16.31 24.69 -26.06
N ARG A 133 -15.25 23.98 -25.63
CA ARG A 133 -14.09 23.68 -26.46
C ARG A 133 -14.21 22.29 -27.07
N ASP A 134 -13.90 22.21 -28.35
CA ASP A 134 -13.83 20.94 -29.07
C ASP A 134 -12.36 20.51 -29.14
N PHE A 135 -12.03 19.43 -28.42
CA PHE A 135 -10.72 18.81 -28.48
C PHE A 135 -10.86 17.63 -29.43
N ALA A 136 -10.22 17.74 -30.60
CA ALA A 136 -10.47 16.93 -31.80
C ALA A 136 -10.68 15.41 -31.59
N ASP A 137 -10.07 14.80 -30.57
CA ASP A 137 -10.07 13.35 -30.34
C ASP A 137 -10.58 12.88 -28.97
N PHE A 138 -10.84 13.79 -28.01
CA PHE A 138 -11.20 13.41 -26.65
C PHE A 138 -12.27 14.32 -26.08
N ASP A 139 -13.30 13.74 -25.48
CA ASP A 139 -14.33 14.51 -24.79
C ASP A 139 -13.76 15.19 -23.53
N ALA A 140 -14.39 16.30 -23.13
CA ALA A 140 -13.97 17.09 -21.97
C ALA A 140 -13.95 16.26 -20.68
N GLU A 141 -14.77 15.22 -20.56
CA GLU A 141 -14.81 14.36 -19.38
C GLU A 141 -13.60 13.42 -19.34
N THR A 142 -13.23 12.81 -20.47
CA THR A 142 -12.00 12.01 -20.61
C THR A 142 -10.76 12.85 -20.30
N ILE A 143 -10.69 14.09 -20.79
CA ILE A 143 -9.60 15.03 -20.48
C ILE A 143 -9.58 15.34 -18.98
N SER A 144 -10.74 15.59 -18.38
CA SER A 144 -10.84 15.90 -16.96
C SER A 144 -10.40 14.72 -16.10
N LYS A 145 -10.87 13.51 -16.40
CA LYS A 145 -10.51 12.27 -15.69
C LYS A 145 -9.02 11.98 -15.81
N ALA A 146 -8.45 12.09 -17.01
CA ALA A 146 -7.02 11.89 -17.22
C ALA A 146 -6.16 12.90 -16.45
N THR A 147 -6.55 14.18 -16.43
CA THR A 147 -5.81 15.23 -15.73
C THR A 147 -5.89 15.09 -14.20
N CYS A 148 -7.05 14.66 -13.67
CA CYS A 148 -7.23 14.37 -12.25
C CYS A 148 -6.40 13.16 -11.79
N LEU A 149 -6.27 12.13 -12.62
CA LEU A 149 -5.43 10.97 -12.33
C LEU A 149 -3.92 11.31 -12.27
N ILE A 150 -3.50 12.39 -12.96
CA ILE A 150 -2.10 12.81 -13.04
C ILE A 150 -1.74 13.85 -11.95
N SER A 151 -2.73 14.54 -11.39
CA SER A 151 -2.48 15.61 -10.42
C SER A 151 -2.32 15.06 -9.00
N THR A 152 -1.11 15.18 -8.45
CA THR A 152 -0.88 15.02 -7.00
C THR A 152 -1.33 16.31 -6.27
N PRO A 153 -1.75 16.24 -4.99
CA PRO A 153 -2.21 17.41 -4.22
C PRO A 153 -1.20 18.57 -4.18
N ASP A 154 0.09 18.26 -4.33
CA ASP A 154 1.19 19.23 -4.28
C ASP A 154 1.71 19.64 -5.67
N ASN A 155 1.09 19.16 -6.75
CA ASN A 155 1.49 19.43 -8.14
C ASN A 155 2.96 19.04 -8.46
N VAL A 156 3.52 18.11 -7.67
CA VAL A 156 4.88 17.58 -7.84
C VAL A 156 4.81 16.32 -8.72
N LEU A 157 5.77 16.17 -9.62
CA LEU A 157 5.95 14.96 -10.42
C LEU A 157 6.00 13.72 -9.52
N VAL A 158 5.16 12.73 -9.82
CA VAL A 158 5.17 11.43 -9.14
C VAL A 158 6.53 10.78 -9.40
N ASP A 159 7.36 10.66 -8.36
CA ASP A 159 8.64 9.95 -8.45
C ASP A 159 8.38 8.45 -8.66
N MET A 160 8.63 7.98 -9.89
CA MET A 160 8.47 6.59 -10.31
C MET A 160 9.78 5.79 -10.22
N THR A 161 10.81 6.33 -9.55
CA THR A 161 12.09 5.63 -9.38
C THR A 161 11.90 4.35 -8.57
N GLU A 162 12.20 3.20 -9.15
CA GLU A 162 12.08 1.91 -8.47
C GLU A 162 12.94 1.89 -7.19
N SER A 163 12.31 1.67 -6.04
CA SER A 163 12.99 1.52 -4.76
C SER A 163 12.67 0.16 -4.14
N ALA A 164 13.70 -0.51 -3.61
CA ALA A 164 13.55 -1.82 -2.99
C ALA A 164 13.03 -1.68 -1.55
N GLY A 165 11.79 -2.14 -1.28
CA GLY A 165 11.25 -2.25 0.08
C GLY A 165 9.83 -2.83 0.17
N LEU A 166 9.57 -3.66 1.19
CA LEU A 166 8.23 -3.87 1.73
C LEU A 166 8.00 -2.76 2.76
N ILE A 167 6.99 -1.92 2.52
CA ILE A 167 6.60 -0.72 3.28
C ILE A 167 7.45 0.52 2.95
N ASN A 168 6.81 1.49 2.29
CA ASN A 168 7.33 2.83 2.09
C ASN A 168 7.51 3.52 3.46
N LYS A 169 8.75 3.82 3.84
CA LYS A 169 9.05 4.69 4.98
C LYS A 169 8.80 6.14 4.55
N LYS A 170 7.65 6.68 4.88
CA LYS A 170 7.47 8.15 4.86
C LYS A 170 8.42 8.75 5.90
N ALA A 171 9.33 9.61 5.44
CA ALA A 171 10.42 10.19 6.23
C ALA A 171 10.02 11.43 7.06
N THR A 172 8.74 11.60 7.37
CA THR A 172 8.25 12.62 8.30
C THR A 172 7.24 11.98 9.25
N PRO A 173 7.41 12.13 10.58
CA PRO A 173 6.44 11.61 11.53
C PRO A 173 5.12 12.34 11.31
N LEU A 174 4.07 11.61 10.96
CA LEU A 174 2.71 12.12 11.05
C LEU A 174 2.40 12.33 12.54
N GLU A 175 2.37 13.58 12.98
CA GLU A 175 1.71 13.94 14.23
C GLU A 175 0.20 13.76 14.04
N VAL A 176 -0.30 12.60 14.46
CA VAL A 176 -1.74 12.32 14.45
C VAL A 176 -2.31 12.79 15.79
N LEU A 177 -2.90 13.98 15.81
CA LEU A 177 -3.72 14.44 16.93
C LEU A 177 -5.10 13.79 16.81
N VAL A 178 -5.32 12.68 17.53
CA VAL A 178 -6.63 12.03 17.59
C VAL A 178 -7.52 12.80 18.55
N ALA A 179 -8.41 13.65 18.02
CA ALA A 179 -9.50 14.23 18.78
C ALA A 179 -10.76 13.33 18.67
N PRO A 180 -11.28 12.77 19.77
CA PRO A 180 -12.50 11.96 19.73
C PRO A 180 -13.72 12.83 19.37
N ARG A 181 -14.58 12.31 18.48
CA ARG A 181 -15.79 13.01 17.97
C ARG A 181 -16.97 13.05 18.96
N LEU A 182 -16.77 12.68 20.21
CA LEU A 182 -17.84 12.61 21.22
C LEU A 182 -17.51 13.46 22.43
N ALA A 183 -18.54 14.04 23.04
CA ALA A 183 -18.41 14.87 24.23
C ALA A 183 -17.75 14.05 25.38
N PRO A 184 -16.81 14.64 26.15
CA PRO A 184 -16.06 13.93 27.21
C PRO A 184 -16.94 13.26 28.27
N THR A 185 -18.17 13.74 28.48
CA THR A 185 -19.14 13.20 29.43
C THR A 185 -19.67 11.80 29.06
N LEU A 186 -19.33 11.27 27.89
CA LEU A 186 -19.72 9.92 27.44
C LEU A 186 -18.66 8.84 27.73
N TYR A 187 -17.55 9.22 28.39
CA TYR A 187 -16.45 8.31 28.75
C TYR A 187 -16.30 8.12 30.27
N GLU A 188 -17.30 8.53 31.07
CA GLU A 188 -17.43 8.16 32.49
C GLU A 188 -18.23 6.87 32.67
#